data_AF-A0A8B3LHQ6-F1
#
_entry.id   AF-A0A8B3LHQ6-F1
#
_cell.length_a   1.000
_cell.length_b   1.000
_cell.length_c   1.000
_cell.angle_alpha   90.00
_cell.angle_beta   90.00
_cell.angle_gamma   90.00
#
_symmetry.space_group_name_H-M   'P 1'
#
loop_
_entity.id
_entity.type
_entity.pdbx_description
1 polymer ?
#
loop_
_entity_poly.entity_id
_entity_poly.type
_entity_poly.pdbx_seq_one_letter_code
_entity_poly.pdbx_strand_id
1 'polypeptide(L)'
;MAAAEIPNLTESARAVLRVLAAHGPVTRPKLGAMLDLSKPTMSAAVSELSALGLVASRGLERGAIGRTATVYGIGPGAGYAIGIDVGAAQVRAVAYSMDAQKLASAEEPIPETIAGDADAVGAVVLSVARATMAKVAKSFRALRAIAVAVPRIVSNDRFDRPGGPSAVLGLLRRSVKVPIILENNVNCAAIGEMHFGAAQGHQTFAFLQVGVRVGLGLITEGRLFRGAGGAAGEIGRMPFP
;
A
#
# COMPACT_ATOMS: atom_id res chain seq x y z
N MET A 1 10.25 2.84 -16.67
CA MET A 1 9.43 4.03 -16.32
C MET A 1 9.97 4.64 -15.04
N ALA A 2 10.24 5.94 -15.06
CA ALA A 2 10.72 6.68 -13.89
C ALA A 2 9.63 6.76 -12.81
N ALA A 3 10.01 6.73 -11.53
CA ALA A 3 9.11 7.16 -10.48
C ALA A 3 8.72 8.62 -10.73
N ALA A 4 7.45 8.97 -10.55
CA ALA A 4 7.11 10.39 -10.48
C ALA A 4 7.73 10.95 -9.21
N GLU A 5 8.53 12.02 -9.36
CA GLU A 5 9.04 12.76 -8.23
C GLU A 5 7.90 13.19 -7.31
N ILE A 6 8.18 13.16 -6.01
CA ILE A 6 7.27 13.73 -5.02
C ILE A 6 7.53 15.24 -5.06
N PRO A 7 6.52 16.07 -5.39
CA PRO A 7 6.73 17.51 -5.48
C PRO A 7 7.18 18.05 -4.12
N ASN A 8 8.02 19.10 -4.14
CA ASN A 8 8.37 19.81 -2.93
C ASN A 8 7.12 20.54 -2.41
N LEU A 9 6.65 20.13 -1.23
CA LEU A 9 5.47 20.68 -0.58
C LEU A 9 5.88 21.57 0.59
N THR A 10 5.13 22.66 0.79
CA THR A 10 5.18 23.40 2.05
C THR A 10 4.86 22.48 3.25
N GLU A 11 5.33 22.85 4.44
CA GLU A 11 5.07 22.07 5.66
C GLU A 11 3.56 21.93 5.93
N SER A 12 2.80 23.01 5.75
CA SER A 12 1.34 23.01 5.88
C SER A 12 0.66 22.10 4.86
N ALA A 13 1.07 22.14 3.58
CA ALA A 13 0.54 21.24 2.56
C ALA A 13 0.85 19.76 2.88
N ARG A 14 2.06 19.47 3.36
CA ARG A 14 2.44 18.12 3.78
C ARG A 14 1.59 17.62 4.96
N ALA A 15 1.33 18.47 5.94
CA ALA A 15 0.48 18.14 7.09
C ALA A 15 -0.97 17.86 6.66
N VAL A 16 -1.55 18.72 5.81
CA VAL A 16 -2.89 18.52 5.26
C VAL A 16 -3.00 17.21 4.48
N LEU A 17 -2.02 16.92 3.60
CA LEU A 17 -2.03 15.70 2.80
C LEU A 17 -1.97 14.44 3.68
N ARG A 18 -1.14 14.46 4.74
CA ARG A 18 -1.05 13.35 5.71
C ARG A 18 -2.38 13.10 6.43
N VAL A 19 -3.05 14.17 6.89
CA VAL A 19 -4.35 14.03 7.56
C VAL A 19 -5.39 13.44 6.60
N LEU A 20 -5.46 13.94 5.37
CA LEU A 20 -6.39 13.41 4.36
C LEU A 20 -6.10 11.96 3.98
N ALA A 21 -4.83 11.55 3.95
CA ALA A 21 -4.45 10.16 3.70
C ALA A 21 -4.84 9.23 4.86
N ALA A 22 -4.79 9.70 6.11
CA ALA A 22 -5.09 8.91 7.29
C ALA A 22 -6.59 8.87 7.67
N HIS A 23 -7.30 10.00 7.50
CA HIS A 23 -8.69 10.16 7.95
C HIS A 23 -9.72 10.17 6.80
N GLY A 24 -9.24 10.15 5.54
CA GLY A 24 -10.10 10.24 4.37
C GLY A 24 -10.56 11.68 4.07
N PRO A 25 -11.65 11.85 3.30
CA PRO A 25 -12.12 13.17 2.87
C PRO A 25 -12.66 14.03 4.01
N VAL A 26 -12.19 15.28 4.13
CA VAL A 26 -12.51 16.22 5.23
C VAL A 26 -12.72 17.64 4.69
N THR A 27 -13.54 18.46 5.37
CA THR A 27 -13.75 19.87 5.02
C THR A 27 -12.62 20.77 5.54
N ARG A 28 -12.38 21.92 4.87
CA ARG A 28 -11.34 22.88 5.29
C ARG A 28 -11.44 23.33 6.76
N PRO A 29 -12.63 23.65 7.32
CA PRO A 29 -12.73 24.02 8.73
C PRO A 29 -12.33 22.90 9.68
N LYS A 30 -12.72 21.65 9.39
CA LYS A 30 -12.32 20.47 10.17
C LYS A 30 -10.81 20.25 10.10
N LEU A 31 -10.21 20.36 8.91
CA LEU A 31 -8.75 20.30 8.73
C LEU A 31 -8.04 21.40 9.52
N GLY A 32 -8.57 22.63 9.53
CA GLY A 32 -8.03 23.76 10.29
C GLY A 32 -8.01 23.48 11.79
N ALA A 33 -9.09 22.91 12.33
CA ALA A 33 -9.17 22.53 13.73
C ALA A 33 -8.24 21.37 14.11
N MET A 34 -8.07 20.37 13.23
CA MET A 34 -7.19 19.21 13.47
C MET A 34 -5.70 19.57 13.45
N LEU A 35 -5.31 20.57 12.65
CA LEU A 35 -3.92 20.93 12.40
C LEU A 35 -3.48 22.24 13.06
N ASP A 36 -4.39 22.91 13.78
CA ASP A 36 -4.19 24.24 14.36
C ASP A 36 -3.65 25.28 13.36
N LEU A 37 -4.19 25.22 12.12
CA LEU A 37 -3.78 26.12 11.04
C LEU A 37 -4.76 27.27 10.89
N SER A 38 -4.23 28.49 10.75
CA SER A 38 -5.02 29.67 10.43
C SER A 38 -5.78 29.49 9.10
N LYS A 39 -6.93 30.16 8.96
CA LYS A 39 -7.72 30.14 7.71
C LYS A 39 -6.90 30.48 6.45
N PRO A 40 -6.06 31.54 6.41
CA PRO A 40 -5.26 31.82 5.22
C PRO A 40 -4.21 30.73 4.96
N THR A 41 -3.54 30.20 5.98
CA THR A 41 -2.57 29.10 5.83
C THR A 41 -3.22 27.84 5.27
N MET A 42 -4.38 27.45 5.82
CA MET A 42 -5.15 26.30 5.34
C MET A 42 -5.60 26.49 3.88
N SER A 43 -6.07 27.68 3.51
CA SER A 43 -6.47 27.96 2.13
C SER A 43 -5.30 27.89 1.16
N ALA A 44 -4.14 28.41 1.54
CA ALA A 44 -2.92 28.33 0.72
C ALA A 44 -2.47 26.86 0.53
N ALA A 45 -2.42 26.08 1.61
CA ALA A 45 -2.04 24.67 1.57
C ALA A 45 -2.95 23.83 0.67
N VAL A 46 -4.28 23.99 0.78
CA VAL A 46 -5.23 23.26 -0.09
C VAL A 46 -5.11 23.72 -1.55
N SER A 47 -4.92 25.01 -1.81
CA SER A 47 -4.72 25.51 -3.18
C SER A 47 -3.45 24.96 -3.82
N GLU A 48 -2.33 24.90 -3.08
CA GLU A 48 -1.07 24.28 -3.52
C GLU A 48 -1.29 22.81 -3.89
N LEU A 49 -1.91 22.03 -2.99
CA LEU A 49 -2.18 20.61 -3.22
C LEU A 49 -3.15 20.37 -4.39
N SER A 50 -4.15 21.23 -4.56
CA SER A 50 -5.09 21.14 -5.68
C SER A 50 -4.45 21.51 -7.01
N ALA A 51 -3.55 22.50 -7.05
CA ALA A 51 -2.79 22.84 -8.25
C ALA A 51 -1.90 21.67 -8.70
N LEU A 52 -1.37 20.89 -7.77
CA LEU A 52 -0.59 19.67 -8.03
C LEU A 52 -1.47 18.42 -8.27
N GLY A 53 -2.80 18.54 -8.19
CA GLY A 53 -3.74 17.42 -8.32
C GLY A 53 -3.66 16.38 -7.18
N LEU A 54 -2.92 16.67 -6.10
CA LEU A 54 -2.76 15.80 -4.93
C LEU A 54 -4.00 15.80 -4.04
N VAL A 55 -4.81 16.86 -4.09
CA VAL A 55 -6.08 16.99 -3.38
C VAL A 55 -7.16 17.47 -4.35
N ALA A 56 -8.33 16.84 -4.29
CA ALA A 56 -9.49 17.18 -5.11
C ALA A 56 -10.76 17.34 -4.27
N SER A 57 -11.71 18.12 -4.77
CA SER A 57 -13.07 18.17 -4.22
C SER A 57 -13.76 16.82 -4.42
N ARG A 58 -14.35 16.29 -3.34
CA ARG A 58 -15.08 15.01 -3.30
C ARG A 58 -16.57 15.19 -3.05
N GLY A 59 -17.07 16.42 -3.06
CA GLY A 59 -18.48 16.75 -2.88
C GLY A 59 -18.71 17.91 -1.92
N LEU A 60 -19.95 18.03 -1.46
CA LEU A 60 -20.41 19.07 -0.54
C LEU A 60 -21.01 18.42 0.70
N GLU A 61 -20.61 18.87 1.88
CA GLU A 61 -21.23 18.55 3.16
C GLU A 61 -22.20 19.69 3.52
N ARG A 62 -23.47 19.37 3.82
CA ARG A 62 -24.46 20.33 4.29
C ARG A 62 -24.30 20.52 5.80
N GLY A 63 -23.97 21.74 6.23
CA GLY A 63 -23.94 22.10 7.65
C GLY A 63 -25.32 22.41 8.22
N ALA A 64 -25.38 22.57 9.55
CA ALA A 64 -26.62 22.74 10.32
C ALA A 64 -27.45 23.99 9.98
N ILE A 65 -26.84 25.02 9.36
CA ILE A 65 -27.48 26.32 9.08
C ILE A 65 -27.36 26.65 7.58
N GLY A 66 -27.65 25.69 6.70
CA GLY A 66 -27.69 25.88 5.23
C GLY A 66 -26.33 26.14 4.55
N ARG A 67 -25.24 26.21 5.31
CA ARG A 67 -23.88 26.42 4.77
C ARG A 67 -23.34 25.10 4.19
N THR A 68 -23.13 25.08 2.88
CA THR A 68 -22.42 23.98 2.20
C THR A 68 -20.91 24.17 2.31
N ALA A 69 -20.21 23.13 2.75
CA ALA A 69 -18.75 23.09 2.80
C ALA A 69 -18.21 22.06 1.81
N THR A 70 -17.23 22.43 1.01
CA THR A 70 -16.55 21.48 0.12
C THR A 70 -15.75 20.47 0.94
N VAL A 71 -15.95 19.19 0.63
CA VAL A 71 -15.17 18.08 1.19
C VAL A 71 -13.97 17.84 0.27
N TYR A 72 -12.78 17.85 0.84
CA TYR A 72 -11.53 17.60 0.11
C TYR A 72 -11.01 16.22 0.45
N GLY A 73 -10.49 15.51 -0.53
CA GLY A 73 -9.82 14.22 -0.32
C GLY A 73 -8.61 14.08 -1.24
N ILE A 74 -7.92 12.95 -1.13
CA ILE A 74 -6.78 12.63 -1.99
C ILE A 74 -7.21 12.69 -3.46
N GLY A 75 -6.43 13.38 -4.29
CA GLY A 75 -6.70 13.59 -5.71
C GLY A 75 -5.98 12.58 -6.61
N PRO A 76 -6.34 12.52 -7.91
CA PRO A 76 -5.73 11.58 -8.86
C PRO A 76 -4.23 11.80 -9.07
N GLY A 77 -3.73 13.02 -8.90
CA GLY A 77 -2.29 13.35 -9.00
C GLY A 77 -1.44 12.72 -7.90
N ALA A 78 -2.05 12.27 -6.80
CA ALA A 78 -1.35 11.49 -5.78
C ALA A 78 -0.84 10.15 -6.35
N GLY A 79 -1.44 9.65 -7.42
CA GLY A 79 -1.00 8.46 -8.12
C GLY A 79 -1.65 7.18 -7.59
N TYR A 80 -0.93 6.07 -7.72
CA TYR A 80 -1.37 4.74 -7.32
C TYR A 80 -0.19 3.87 -6.88
N ALA A 81 -0.49 2.78 -6.19
CA ALA A 81 0.45 1.73 -5.83
C ALA A 81 -0.06 0.37 -6.34
N ILE A 82 0.85 -0.60 -6.48
CA ILE A 82 0.50 -1.98 -6.82
C ILE A 82 0.87 -2.88 -5.65
N GLY A 83 -0.08 -3.69 -5.17
CA GLY A 83 0.20 -4.85 -4.32
C GLY A 83 0.25 -6.10 -5.18
N ILE A 84 1.28 -6.92 -4.98
CA ILE A 84 1.47 -8.21 -5.65
C ILE A 84 1.53 -9.29 -4.58
N ASP A 85 0.69 -10.31 -4.68
CA ASP A 85 0.74 -11.51 -3.86
C ASP A 85 1.33 -12.66 -4.69
N VAL A 86 2.48 -13.17 -4.25
CA VAL A 86 3.19 -14.28 -4.87
C VAL A 86 2.81 -15.55 -4.11
N GLY A 87 1.69 -16.16 -4.49
CA GLY A 87 1.23 -17.42 -3.93
C GLY A 87 2.06 -18.63 -4.41
N ALA A 88 1.67 -19.82 -3.97
CA ALA A 88 2.33 -21.07 -4.40
C ALA A 88 1.97 -21.48 -5.84
N ALA A 89 0.75 -21.19 -6.28
CA ALA A 89 0.20 -21.64 -7.57
C ALA A 89 -0.15 -20.50 -8.52
N GLN A 90 -0.10 -19.24 -8.06
CA GLN A 90 -0.44 -18.07 -8.87
C GLN A 90 0.18 -16.80 -8.30
N VAL A 91 0.43 -15.83 -9.17
CA VAL A 91 0.75 -14.46 -8.80
C VAL A 91 -0.45 -13.57 -9.12
N ARG A 92 -0.86 -12.75 -8.17
CA ARG A 92 -1.93 -11.78 -8.35
C ARG A 92 -1.41 -10.38 -8.06
N ALA A 93 -1.76 -9.41 -8.90
CA ALA A 93 -1.51 -8.00 -8.63
C ALA A 93 -2.79 -7.17 -8.67
N VAL A 94 -2.84 -6.16 -7.80
CA VAL A 94 -3.92 -5.19 -7.75
C VAL A 94 -3.34 -3.79 -7.64
N ALA A 95 -3.78 -2.90 -8.53
CA ALA A 95 -3.50 -1.48 -8.45
C ALA A 95 -4.57 -0.78 -7.62
N TYR A 96 -4.14 0.00 -6.64
CA TYR A 96 -5.00 0.87 -5.83
C TYR A 96 -4.54 2.32 -5.94
N SER A 97 -5.50 3.23 -6.11
CA SER A 97 -5.23 4.65 -5.97
C SER A 97 -4.93 5.02 -4.51
N MET A 98 -4.34 6.19 -4.31
CA MET A 98 -4.05 6.70 -2.96
C MET A 98 -5.30 7.09 -2.15
N ASP A 99 -6.48 7.16 -2.77
CA ASP A 99 -7.78 7.27 -2.13
C ASP A 99 -8.48 5.90 -1.94
N ALA A 100 -7.69 4.82 -1.91
CA ALA A 100 -8.13 3.46 -1.63
C ALA A 100 -9.16 2.87 -2.63
N GLN A 101 -9.19 3.37 -3.87
CA GLN A 101 -10.01 2.81 -4.94
C GLN A 101 -9.24 1.78 -5.75
N LYS A 102 -9.83 0.61 -5.96
CA LYS A 102 -9.27 -0.41 -6.85
C LYS A 102 -9.32 0.10 -8.30
N LEU A 103 -8.17 0.15 -8.97
CA LEU A 103 -8.04 0.63 -10.34
C LEU A 103 -8.01 -0.51 -11.35
N ALA A 104 -7.22 -1.55 -11.07
CA ALA A 104 -7.04 -2.69 -11.97
C ALA A 104 -6.52 -3.89 -11.21
N SER A 105 -6.65 -5.08 -11.81
CA SER A 105 -5.96 -6.28 -11.35
C SER A 105 -5.57 -7.17 -12.52
N ALA A 106 -4.54 -7.98 -12.31
CA ALA A 106 -4.13 -9.07 -13.19
C ALA A 106 -3.68 -10.25 -12.33
N GLU A 107 -3.73 -11.44 -12.92
CA GLU A 107 -3.28 -12.67 -12.28
C GLU A 107 -2.75 -13.63 -13.34
N GLU A 108 -1.74 -14.42 -12.97
CA GLU A 108 -1.15 -15.45 -13.82
C GLU A 108 -0.81 -16.68 -12.95
N PRO A 109 -1.04 -17.91 -13.46
CA PRO A 109 -0.66 -19.13 -12.75
C PRO A 109 0.86 -19.28 -12.68
N ILE A 110 1.33 -19.98 -11.65
CA ILE A 110 2.70 -20.48 -11.51
C ILE A 110 2.65 -21.99 -11.76
N PRO A 111 3.06 -22.49 -12.94
CA PRO A 111 3.18 -23.92 -13.18
C PRO A 111 4.11 -24.59 -12.17
N GLU A 112 3.79 -25.82 -11.77
CA GLU A 112 4.62 -26.60 -10.83
C GLU A 112 6.06 -26.76 -11.32
N THR A 113 6.26 -26.82 -12.64
CA THR A 113 7.57 -26.92 -13.30
C THR A 113 8.50 -25.75 -13.00
N ILE A 114 7.96 -24.59 -12.60
CA ILE A 114 8.74 -23.38 -12.30
C ILE A 114 8.63 -22.92 -10.85
N ALA A 115 7.79 -23.56 -10.02
CA ALA A 115 7.49 -23.09 -8.66
C ALA A 115 8.71 -23.03 -7.73
N GLY A 116 9.77 -23.81 -8.04
CA GLY A 116 11.04 -23.79 -7.31
C GLY A 116 12.10 -22.83 -7.88
N ASP A 117 11.86 -22.23 -9.04
CA ASP A 117 12.79 -21.34 -9.73
C ASP A 117 12.40 -19.87 -9.50
N ALA A 118 13.22 -19.18 -8.71
CA ALA A 118 12.95 -17.79 -8.34
C ALA A 118 13.03 -16.82 -9.52
N ASP A 119 13.86 -17.09 -10.54
CA ASP A 119 13.95 -16.24 -11.72
C ASP A 119 12.74 -16.43 -12.62
N ALA A 120 12.28 -17.68 -12.79
CA ALA A 120 11.06 -17.99 -13.53
C ALA A 120 9.82 -17.38 -12.84
N VAL A 121 9.69 -17.52 -11.52
CA VAL A 121 8.63 -16.85 -10.74
C VAL A 121 8.77 -15.33 -10.84
N GLY A 122 9.98 -14.80 -10.78
CA GLY A 122 10.25 -13.36 -10.98
C GLY A 122 9.81 -12.84 -12.35
N ALA A 123 9.85 -13.67 -13.39
CA ALA A 123 9.33 -13.33 -14.71
C ALA A 123 7.79 -13.22 -14.70
N VAL A 124 7.10 -14.13 -14.03
CA VAL A 124 5.64 -14.06 -13.82
C VAL A 124 5.27 -12.80 -13.02
N VAL A 125 5.99 -12.51 -11.94
CA VAL A 125 5.80 -11.28 -11.14
C VAL A 125 5.91 -10.02 -12.01
N LEU A 126 6.94 -9.95 -12.86
CA LEU A 126 7.12 -8.83 -13.77
C LEU A 126 6.00 -8.77 -14.83
N SER A 127 5.56 -9.91 -15.37
CA SER A 127 4.47 -9.98 -16.34
C SER A 127 3.17 -9.42 -15.76
N VAL A 128 2.75 -9.93 -14.59
CA VAL A 128 1.54 -9.51 -13.90
C VAL A 128 1.60 -8.02 -13.51
N ALA A 129 2.77 -7.54 -13.06
CA ALA A 129 2.98 -6.11 -12.78
C ALA A 129 2.79 -5.26 -14.04
N ARG A 130 3.37 -5.65 -15.18
CA ARG A 130 3.22 -4.95 -16.47
C ARG A 130 1.78 -4.96 -16.96
N ALA A 131 1.10 -6.12 -16.90
CA ALA A 131 -0.30 -6.24 -17.27
C ALA A 131 -1.18 -5.32 -16.43
N THR A 132 -0.91 -5.22 -15.13
CA THR A 132 -1.63 -4.31 -14.22
C THR A 132 -1.35 -2.84 -14.56
N MET A 133 -0.08 -2.46 -14.77
CA MET A 133 0.28 -1.09 -15.16
C MET A 133 -0.34 -0.68 -16.49
N ALA A 134 -0.38 -1.58 -17.48
CA ALA A 134 -0.97 -1.32 -18.79
C ALA A 134 -2.47 -0.98 -18.69
N LYS A 135 -3.21 -1.65 -17.80
CA LYS A 135 -4.63 -1.36 -17.53
C LYS A 135 -4.84 0.01 -16.89
N VAL A 136 -3.87 0.50 -16.11
CA VAL A 136 -3.94 1.82 -15.43
C VAL A 136 -3.40 2.96 -16.31
N ALA A 137 -2.64 2.66 -17.36
CA ALA A 137 -1.94 3.66 -18.18
C ALA A 137 -2.83 4.80 -18.72
N LYS A 138 -4.10 4.50 -19.04
CA LYS A 138 -5.07 5.49 -19.54
C LYS A 138 -5.51 6.53 -18.49
N SER A 139 -5.24 6.28 -17.21
CA SER A 139 -5.64 7.17 -16.12
C SER A 139 -4.65 8.32 -15.86
N PHE A 140 -3.50 8.34 -16.53
CA PHE A 140 -2.40 9.30 -16.33
C PHE A 140 -1.91 9.42 -14.87
N ARG A 141 -2.26 8.45 -14.01
CA ARG A 141 -1.81 8.38 -12.63
C ARG A 141 -0.38 7.87 -12.59
N ALA A 142 0.46 8.48 -11.76
CA ALA A 142 1.83 8.00 -11.57
C ALA A 142 1.87 6.79 -10.63
N LEU A 143 2.66 5.78 -10.98
CA LEU A 143 3.01 4.69 -10.06
C LEU A 143 3.95 5.24 -8.98
N ARG A 144 3.62 5.01 -7.71
CA ARG A 144 4.39 5.49 -6.55
C ARG A 144 5.21 4.39 -5.88
N ALA A 145 4.69 3.17 -5.81
CA ALA A 145 5.38 2.04 -5.19
C ALA A 145 4.78 0.71 -5.65
N ILE A 146 5.55 -0.36 -5.48
CA ILE A 146 5.07 -1.74 -5.58
C ILE A 146 5.37 -2.45 -4.26
N ALA A 147 4.35 -3.08 -3.66
CA ALA A 147 4.53 -3.99 -2.53
C ALA A 147 4.39 -5.43 -3.04
N VAL A 148 5.30 -6.31 -2.65
CA VAL A 148 5.31 -7.72 -3.03
C VAL A 148 5.24 -8.56 -1.77
N ALA A 149 4.22 -9.41 -1.69
CA ALA A 149 3.96 -10.32 -0.60
C ALA A 149 4.44 -11.73 -0.99
N VAL A 150 5.19 -12.39 -0.12
CA VAL A 150 5.74 -13.74 -0.34
C VAL A 150 5.48 -14.66 0.86
N PRO A 151 5.31 -15.97 0.66
CA PRO A 151 5.06 -16.94 1.74
C PRO A 151 6.37 -17.38 2.42
N ARG A 152 7.22 -16.42 2.79
CA ARG A 152 8.53 -16.64 3.42
C ARG A 152 8.77 -15.60 4.52
N ILE A 153 9.69 -15.91 5.42
CA ILE A 153 10.21 -14.95 6.40
C ILE A 153 10.94 -13.85 5.62
N VAL A 154 10.56 -12.60 5.84
CA VAL A 154 11.22 -11.43 5.26
C VAL A 154 11.90 -10.67 6.39
N SER A 155 13.23 -10.62 6.36
CA SER A 155 14.06 -9.89 7.31
C SER A 155 14.54 -8.57 6.71
N ASN A 156 14.80 -7.55 7.55
CA ASN A 156 15.46 -6.33 7.11
C ASN A 156 16.92 -6.62 6.70
N ASP A 157 17.17 -6.73 5.39
CA ASP A 157 18.42 -6.71 4.60
C ASP A 157 19.63 -7.57 5.03
N ARG A 158 19.79 -7.93 6.31
CA ARG A 158 20.96 -8.63 6.86
C ARG A 158 20.93 -10.15 6.71
N PHE A 159 19.79 -10.74 6.34
CA PHE A 159 19.66 -12.20 6.22
C PHE A 159 19.10 -12.69 4.88
N ASP A 160 18.97 -11.82 3.87
CA ASP A 160 18.53 -12.25 2.55
C ASP A 160 19.70 -12.87 1.77
N ARG A 161 19.72 -14.20 1.70
CA ARG A 161 20.75 -14.96 1.01
C ARG A 161 20.39 -15.11 -0.47
N PRO A 162 21.35 -15.42 -1.37
CA PRO A 162 21.02 -15.82 -2.74
C PRO A 162 19.98 -16.96 -2.75
N GLY A 163 18.93 -16.83 -3.57
CA GLY A 163 17.78 -17.74 -3.56
C GLY A 163 16.78 -17.51 -2.42
N GLY A 164 16.98 -16.47 -1.61
CA GLY A 164 16.06 -16.01 -0.57
C GLY A 164 14.84 -15.26 -1.11
N PRO A 165 13.99 -14.73 -0.23
CA PRO A 165 12.73 -14.08 -0.58
C PRO A 165 12.85 -12.96 -1.63
N SER A 166 13.95 -12.18 -1.69
CA SER A 166 14.04 -11.11 -2.70
C SER A 166 14.50 -11.57 -4.08
N ALA A 167 14.85 -12.84 -4.27
CA ALA A 167 15.29 -13.34 -5.57
C ALA A 167 14.21 -13.09 -6.66
N VAL A 168 12.93 -13.26 -6.32
CA VAL A 168 11.78 -12.99 -7.22
C VAL A 168 11.67 -11.52 -7.63
N LEU A 169 12.34 -10.60 -6.93
CA LEU A 169 12.32 -9.16 -7.24
C LEU A 169 13.36 -8.74 -8.27
N GLY A 170 14.31 -9.61 -8.64
CA GLY A 170 15.45 -9.24 -9.49
C GLY A 170 15.03 -8.57 -10.81
N LEU A 171 14.11 -9.20 -11.53
CA LEU A 171 13.58 -8.68 -12.80
C LEU A 171 12.73 -7.41 -12.60
N LEU A 172 11.96 -7.35 -11.51
CA LEU A 172 11.12 -6.20 -11.18
C LEU A 172 11.96 -4.95 -10.86
N ARG A 173 13.00 -5.09 -10.02
CA ARG A 173 13.96 -4.03 -9.65
C ARG A 173 14.73 -3.49 -10.86
N ARG A 174 15.05 -4.34 -11.84
CA ARG A 174 15.68 -3.90 -13.10
C ARG A 174 14.70 -3.12 -14.00
N SER A 175 13.44 -3.51 -14.02
CA SER A 175 12.43 -2.98 -14.96
C SER A 175 11.71 -1.72 -14.48
N VAL A 176 11.57 -1.53 -13.17
CA VAL A 176 10.78 -0.45 -12.58
C VAL A 176 11.66 0.39 -11.64
N LYS A 177 11.46 1.72 -11.65
CA LYS A 177 12.28 2.67 -10.89
C LYS A 177 11.53 3.29 -9.70
N VAL A 178 10.47 2.65 -9.22
CA VAL A 178 9.76 3.04 -7.97
C VAL A 178 10.25 2.20 -6.80
N PRO A 179 10.06 2.66 -5.55
CA PRO A 179 10.26 1.83 -4.37
C PRO A 179 9.52 0.49 -4.49
N ILE A 180 10.25 -0.60 -4.21
CA ILE A 180 9.71 -1.96 -4.14
C ILE A 180 9.87 -2.44 -2.70
N ILE A 181 8.75 -2.74 -2.06
CA ILE A 181 8.66 -3.25 -0.69
C ILE A 181 8.43 -4.75 -0.77
N LEU A 182 9.20 -5.54 -0.02
CA LEU A 182 9.00 -6.98 0.12
C LEU A 182 8.42 -7.25 1.50
N GLU A 183 7.44 -8.14 1.59
CA GLU A 183 6.79 -8.48 2.85
C GLU A 183 6.32 -9.93 2.88
N ASN A 184 6.15 -10.49 4.07
CA ASN A 184 5.46 -11.75 4.28
C ASN A 184 3.95 -11.62 3.96
N ASN A 185 3.37 -12.61 3.29
CA ASN A 185 1.95 -12.58 2.90
C ASN A 185 0.97 -12.53 4.08
N VAL A 186 1.26 -13.21 5.18
CA VAL A 186 0.41 -13.17 6.40
C VAL A 186 0.48 -11.80 7.07
N ASN A 187 1.64 -11.16 7.09
CA ASN A 187 1.79 -9.78 7.54
C ASN A 187 0.97 -8.80 6.68
N CYS A 188 1.04 -8.95 5.35
CA CYS A 188 0.23 -8.18 4.42
C CYS A 188 -1.27 -8.39 4.65
N ALA A 189 -1.71 -9.62 4.91
CA ALA A 189 -3.10 -9.94 5.22
C ALA A 189 -3.56 -9.25 6.52
N ALA A 190 -2.74 -9.26 7.57
CA ALA A 190 -3.02 -8.52 8.80
C ALA A 190 -3.19 -7.01 8.57
N ILE A 191 -2.29 -6.40 7.79
CA ILE A 191 -2.40 -4.99 7.39
C ILE A 191 -3.67 -4.77 6.54
N GLY A 192 -4.01 -5.71 5.68
CA GLY A 192 -5.25 -5.70 4.89
C GLY A 192 -6.49 -5.65 5.78
N GLU A 193 -6.57 -6.51 6.79
CA GLU A 193 -7.68 -6.52 7.76
C GLU A 193 -7.77 -5.22 8.56
N MET A 194 -6.64 -4.60 8.92
CA MET A 194 -6.60 -3.31 9.62
C MET A 194 -7.21 -2.18 8.79
N HIS A 195 -7.04 -2.21 7.47
CA HIS A 195 -7.46 -1.12 6.59
C HIS A 195 -8.79 -1.37 5.87
N PHE A 196 -9.13 -2.63 5.59
CA PHE A 196 -10.24 -3.00 4.71
C PHE A 196 -11.14 -4.11 5.26
N GLY A 197 -10.76 -4.73 6.37
CA GLY A 197 -11.42 -5.93 6.87
C GLY A 197 -11.93 -5.78 8.30
N ALA A 198 -11.98 -6.90 9.02
CA ALA A 198 -12.62 -7.02 10.32
C ALA A 198 -11.87 -6.28 11.45
N ALA A 199 -10.60 -5.90 11.23
CA ALA A 199 -9.77 -5.26 12.24
C ALA A 199 -9.74 -3.72 12.14
N GLN A 200 -10.61 -3.12 11.32
CA GLN A 200 -10.74 -1.65 11.25
C GLN A 200 -11.06 -1.05 12.63
N GLY A 201 -10.29 -0.03 13.02
CA GLY A 201 -10.44 0.61 14.34
C GLY A 201 -9.71 -0.10 15.48
N HIS A 202 -9.14 -1.28 15.26
CA HIS A 202 -8.36 -2.00 16.27
C HIS A 202 -6.86 -1.74 16.08
N GLN A 203 -6.21 -1.24 17.15
CA GLN A 203 -4.77 -0.95 17.13
C GLN A 203 -3.90 -2.13 17.57
N THR A 204 -4.47 -3.15 18.21
CA THR A 204 -3.73 -4.34 18.63
C THR A 204 -4.58 -5.57 18.36
N PHE A 205 -4.09 -6.46 17.49
CA PHE A 205 -4.78 -7.70 17.14
C PHE A 205 -3.81 -8.70 16.49
N ALA A 206 -4.27 -9.94 16.34
CA ALA A 206 -3.57 -10.98 15.63
C ALA A 206 -4.43 -11.48 14.45
N PHE A 207 -3.81 -11.63 13.29
CA PHE A 207 -4.40 -12.29 12.14
C PHE A 207 -3.85 -13.71 12.05
N LEU A 208 -4.70 -14.71 12.20
CA LEU A 208 -4.32 -16.12 12.11
C LEU A 208 -4.75 -16.69 10.76
N GLN A 209 -3.76 -17.01 9.92
CA GLN A 209 -4.00 -17.75 8.69
C GLN A 209 -3.97 -19.25 8.97
N VAL A 210 -5.04 -19.95 8.61
CA VAL A 210 -5.15 -21.41 8.65
C VAL A 210 -5.38 -21.94 7.24
N GLY A 211 -4.49 -22.82 6.78
CA GLY A 211 -4.53 -23.39 5.43
C GLY A 211 -3.38 -24.37 5.23
N VAL A 212 -2.76 -24.37 4.05
CA VAL A 212 -1.57 -25.21 3.74
C VAL A 212 -0.45 -25.02 4.78
N ARG A 213 -0.33 -23.80 5.33
CA ARG A 213 0.53 -23.48 6.48
C ARG A 213 -0.26 -22.65 7.48
N VAL A 214 0.14 -22.74 8.74
CA VAL A 214 -0.32 -21.86 9.81
C VAL A 214 0.66 -20.70 9.94
N GLY A 215 0.15 -19.48 9.91
CA GLY A 215 0.95 -18.27 10.11
C GLY A 215 0.17 -17.21 10.88
N LEU A 216 0.89 -16.34 11.57
CA LEU A 216 0.31 -15.28 12.41
C LEU A 216 0.90 -13.93 12.02
N GLY A 217 0.04 -12.96 11.70
CA GLY A 217 0.42 -11.56 11.58
C GLY A 217 0.05 -10.82 12.86
N LEU A 218 0.96 -10.06 13.44
CA LEU A 218 0.73 -9.34 14.69
C LEU A 218 0.75 -7.83 14.46
N ILE A 219 -0.31 -7.14 14.85
CA ILE A 219 -0.38 -5.68 14.91
C ILE A 219 -0.39 -5.26 16.38
N THR A 220 0.46 -4.30 16.73
CA THR A 220 0.55 -3.69 18.06
C THR A 220 0.69 -2.18 17.90
N GLU A 221 -0.14 -1.40 18.59
CA GLU A 221 -0.15 0.08 18.50
C GLU A 221 -0.28 0.59 17.04
N GLY A 222 -1.11 -0.08 16.25
CA GLY A 222 -1.36 0.23 14.83
C GLY A 222 -0.18 -0.07 13.92
N ARG A 223 0.82 -0.83 14.40
CA ARG A 223 2.04 -1.15 13.66
C ARG A 223 2.26 -2.65 13.58
N LEU A 224 2.77 -3.10 12.44
CA LEU A 224 3.17 -4.49 12.25
C LEU A 224 4.35 -4.84 13.17
N PHE A 225 4.15 -5.86 14.00
CA PHE A 225 5.19 -6.43 14.85
C PHE A 225 5.93 -7.54 14.11
N ARG A 226 7.18 -7.26 13.71
CA ARG A 226 8.03 -8.17 12.91
C ARG A 226 8.92 -9.08 13.74
N GLY A 227 9.13 -8.75 15.01
CA GLY A 227 10.18 -9.33 15.84
C GLY A 227 11.59 -8.99 15.36
N ALA A 228 12.61 -9.44 16.10
CA ALA A 228 14.01 -9.06 15.85
C ALA A 228 14.56 -9.53 14.50
N GLY A 229 14.11 -10.69 14.01
CA GLY A 229 14.57 -11.31 12.77
C GLY A 229 13.58 -11.27 11.60
N GLY A 230 12.42 -10.61 11.76
CA GLY A 230 11.34 -10.66 10.76
C GLY A 230 10.53 -11.96 10.75
N ALA A 231 10.74 -12.83 11.74
CA ALA A 231 10.11 -14.15 11.86
C ALA A 231 9.01 -14.20 12.94
N ALA A 232 8.54 -13.05 13.45
CA ALA A 232 7.42 -13.05 14.37
C ALA A 232 6.20 -13.70 13.73
N GLY A 233 5.51 -14.54 14.51
CA GLY A 233 4.29 -15.18 14.06
C GLY A 233 4.46 -16.43 13.17
N GLU A 234 5.68 -16.97 13.06
CA GLU A 234 5.95 -18.29 12.48
C GLU A 234 5.51 -19.45 13.42
N ILE A 235 4.29 -19.36 13.96
CA ILE A 235 3.76 -20.30 14.95
C ILE A 235 3.57 -21.72 14.40
N GLY A 236 3.43 -21.86 13.07
CA GLY A 236 3.39 -23.18 12.42
C GLY A 236 4.70 -23.98 12.54
N ARG A 237 5.78 -23.38 13.06
CA ARG A 237 7.04 -24.06 13.38
C ARG A 237 7.13 -24.51 14.84
N MET A 238 6.17 -24.13 15.68
CA MET A 238 6.18 -24.56 17.08
C MET A 238 5.91 -26.06 17.15
N PRO A 239 6.65 -26.81 17.98
CA PRO A 239 6.34 -28.21 18.22
C PRO A 239 4.93 -28.30 18.82
N PHE A 240 4.10 -29.14 18.22
CA PHE A 240 2.81 -29.54 18.77
C PHE A 240 2.97 -30.94 19.40
N PRO A 241 2.44 -31.18 20.62
CA PRO A 241 2.56 -32.47 21.29
C PRO A 241 1.91 -33.63 20.52
#